data_AF-A0A5B8IAN8-F1
#
_entry.id   AF-A0A5B8IAN8-F1
#
_cell.length_a   1.000
_cell.length_b   1.000
_cell.length_c   1.000
_cell.angle_alpha   90.00
_cell.angle_beta   90.00
_cell.angle_gamma   90.00
#
_symmetry.space_group_name_H-M   'P 1'
#
loop_
_entity.id
_entity.type
_entity.pdbx_description
1 polymer ?
#
loop_
_entity_poly.entity_id
_entity_poly.type
_entity_poly.pdbx_seq_one_letter_code
_entity_poly.pdbx_strand_id
1 'polypeptide(L)'
;MYSSYRALGWLRFLVGLGFVLNLLFFLPGLFAPRYLENLRDFGITNTIHWLQNVGLLLAIITAMYIPVIRDPFRYIFITYLVVAGRFAAGSLFVLGYLFMDYPDGMLLLGGLDLLLSTIQAVVLRQALYDGDPRAEW
;
A
#
# COMPACT_ATOMS: atom_id res chain seq x y z
N MET A 1 0.40 9.43 31.08
CA MET A 1 -0.35 9.96 29.93
C MET A 1 0.27 9.54 28.58
N TYR A 2 0.78 8.29 28.43
CA TYR A 2 1.46 7.82 27.20
C TYR A 2 0.72 6.67 26.48
N SER A 3 -0.41 6.21 27.01
CA SER A 3 -1.11 5.03 26.47
C SER A 3 -2.05 5.36 25.31
N SER A 4 -2.60 6.57 25.27
CA SER A 4 -3.76 6.89 24.42
C SER A 4 -3.48 6.96 22.93
N TYR A 5 -2.21 7.11 22.49
CA TYR A 5 -1.89 7.32 21.06
C TYR A 5 -1.00 6.23 20.46
N ARG A 6 -0.96 5.03 21.07
CA ARG A 6 -0.17 3.90 20.56
C ARG A 6 -0.62 3.50 19.16
N ALA A 7 -1.93 3.52 18.89
CA ALA A 7 -2.48 3.18 17.58
C ALA A 7 -2.01 4.15 16.49
N LEU A 8 -1.85 5.45 16.80
CA LEU A 8 -1.31 6.43 15.87
C LEU A 8 0.14 6.09 15.48
N GLY A 9 0.98 5.72 16.46
CA GLY A 9 2.35 5.28 16.20
C GLY A 9 2.41 4.04 15.29
N TRP A 10 1.56 3.05 15.59
CA TRP A 10 1.43 1.84 14.76
C TRP A 10 0.91 2.15 13.35
N LEU A 11 -0.06 3.05 13.21
CA LEU A 11 -0.57 3.47 11.91
C LEU A 11 0.56 4.05 11.05
N ARG A 12 1.34 4.98 11.61
CA ARG A 12 2.47 5.60 10.91
C ARG A 12 3.52 4.55 10.51
N PHE A 13 3.82 3.61 11.41
CA PHE A 13 4.74 2.51 11.11
C PHE A 13 4.24 1.62 9.98
N LEU A 14 2.98 1.18 10.03
CA LEU A 14 2.40 0.28 9.02
C LEU A 14 2.22 0.96 7.66
N VAL A 15 1.87 2.24 7.63
CA VAL A 15 1.89 3.03 6.39
C VAL A 15 3.33 3.17 5.89
N GLY A 16 4.30 3.43 6.77
CA GLY A 16 5.72 3.45 6.44
C GLY A 16 6.24 2.13 5.85
N LEU A 17 5.81 0.99 6.39
CA LEU A 17 6.11 -0.32 5.82
C LEU A 17 5.55 -0.45 4.40
N GLY A 18 4.30 -0.02 4.20
CA GLY A 18 3.70 0.02 2.86
C GLY A 18 4.46 0.91 1.87
N PHE A 19 4.98 2.05 2.32
CA PHE A 19 5.84 2.93 1.52
C PHE A 19 7.13 2.21 1.08
N VAL A 20 7.80 1.50 2.00
CA VAL A 20 9.01 0.72 1.69
C VAL A 20 8.70 -0.42 0.72
N LEU A 21 7.61 -1.16 0.93
CA LEU A 21 7.22 -2.24 0.02
C LEU A 21 6.93 -1.71 -1.39
N ASN A 22 6.26 -0.56 -1.49
CA ASN A 22 6.04 0.07 -2.78
C ASN A 22 7.35 0.48 -3.45
N LEU A 23 8.31 1.06 -2.71
CA LEU A 23 9.64 1.39 -3.22
C LEU A 23 10.35 0.16 -3.79
N LEU A 24 10.34 -0.94 -3.04
CA LEU A 24 10.96 -2.20 -3.45
C LEU A 24 10.32 -2.79 -4.71
N PHE A 25 9.07 -2.44 -5.01
CA PHE A 25 8.39 -2.89 -6.22
C PHE A 25 8.53 -1.89 -7.39
N PHE A 26 8.27 -0.61 -7.16
CA PHE A 26 8.21 0.36 -8.26
C PHE A 26 9.59 0.69 -8.82
N LEU A 27 10.65 0.69 -8.00
CA LEU A 27 12.01 0.98 -8.47
C LEU A 27 12.47 -0.07 -9.51
N PRO A 28 12.45 -1.39 -9.21
CA PRO A 28 12.75 -2.37 -10.23
C PRO A 28 11.68 -2.41 -11.33
N GLY A 29 10.40 -2.14 -11.06
CA GLY A 29 9.37 -2.05 -12.10
C GLY A 29 9.65 -0.98 -13.16
N LEU A 30 10.18 0.18 -12.75
CA LEU A 30 10.55 1.27 -13.67
C LEU A 30 11.84 1.00 -14.44
N PHE A 31 12.89 0.60 -13.73
CA PHE A 31 14.26 0.59 -14.26
C PHE A 31 14.77 -0.79 -14.68
N ALA A 32 14.18 -1.86 -14.16
CA ALA A 32 14.59 -3.24 -14.41
C ALA A 32 13.39 -4.23 -14.41
N PRO A 33 12.34 -4.00 -15.23
CA PRO A 33 11.09 -4.79 -15.16
C PRO A 33 11.31 -6.30 -15.34
N ARG A 34 12.27 -6.70 -16.19
CA ARG A 34 12.67 -8.10 -16.38
C ARG A 34 13.18 -8.78 -15.12
N TYR A 35 13.74 -8.03 -14.17
CA TYR A 35 14.15 -8.59 -12.88
C TYR A 35 12.93 -9.08 -12.08
N LEU A 36 11.83 -8.32 -12.08
CA LEU A 36 10.59 -8.70 -11.42
C LEU A 36 9.92 -9.89 -12.12
N GLU A 37 9.91 -9.91 -13.45
CA GLU A 37 9.41 -11.05 -14.24
C GLU A 37 10.17 -12.34 -13.90
N ASN A 38 11.50 -12.29 -13.89
CA ASN A 38 12.33 -13.46 -13.58
C ASN A 38 12.20 -13.90 -12.11
N LEU A 39 11.92 -12.97 -11.19
CA LEU A 39 11.80 -13.28 -9.77
C LEU A 39 10.52 -14.08 -9.48
N ARG A 40 9.37 -13.58 -9.93
CA ARG A 40 8.06 -14.09 -9.56
C ARG A 40 7.01 -13.70 -10.59
N ASP A 41 7.24 -14.04 -11.87
CA ASP A 41 6.32 -13.84 -13.01
C ASP A 41 5.22 -12.80 -12.74
N PHE A 42 5.62 -11.54 -12.52
CA PHE A 42 4.68 -10.46 -12.24
C PHE A 42 4.02 -9.95 -13.54
N GLY A 43 4.16 -10.69 -14.63
CA GLY A 43 3.44 -10.51 -15.86
C GLY A 43 3.93 -9.40 -16.77
N ILE A 44 3.96 -9.74 -18.06
CA ILE A 44 3.81 -8.81 -19.18
C ILE A 44 2.34 -8.91 -19.60
N THR A 45 1.40 -8.55 -18.73
CA THR A 45 0.00 -8.96 -18.92
C THR A 45 -0.65 -8.43 -20.19
N ASN A 46 -0.09 -7.42 -20.88
CA ASN A 46 -0.56 -7.02 -22.22
C ASN A 46 0.45 -6.25 -23.10
N THR A 47 1.54 -5.68 -22.56
CA THR A 47 2.52 -4.87 -23.35
C THR A 47 3.92 -4.88 -22.72
N ILE A 48 4.96 -4.66 -23.53
CA ILE A 48 6.37 -4.56 -23.10
C ILE A 48 6.60 -3.54 -21.96
N HIS A 49 5.74 -2.53 -21.85
CA HIS A 49 5.89 -1.43 -20.89
C HIS A 49 4.97 -1.53 -19.67
N TRP A 50 4.27 -2.65 -19.49
CA TRP A 50 3.29 -2.79 -18.41
C TRP A 50 3.89 -2.51 -17.03
N LEU A 51 4.94 -3.24 -16.63
CA LEU A 51 5.57 -3.06 -15.31
C LEU A 51 6.14 -1.66 -15.11
N GLN A 52 6.55 -0.98 -16.18
CA GLN A 52 7.01 0.40 -16.11
C GLN A 52 5.85 1.36 -15.85
N ASN A 53 4.70 1.15 -16.49
CA ASN A 53 3.48 1.92 -16.23
C ASN A 53 2.95 1.67 -14.81
N VAL A 54 2.99 0.43 -14.32
CA VAL A 54 2.71 0.12 -12.90
C VAL A 54 3.66 0.86 -12.00
N GLY A 55 4.97 0.77 -12.28
CA GLY A 55 6.00 1.40 -11.47
C GLY A 55 5.81 2.92 -11.41
N LEU A 56 5.43 3.56 -12.51
CA LEU A 56 5.17 5.00 -12.53
C LEU A 56 3.94 5.36 -11.69
N LEU A 57 2.83 4.63 -11.86
CA LEU A 57 1.63 4.84 -11.07
C LEU A 57 1.90 4.61 -9.58
N LEU A 58 2.62 3.54 -9.26
CA LEU A 58 2.97 3.19 -7.88
C LEU A 58 3.90 4.23 -7.27
N ALA A 59 4.83 4.82 -8.03
CA ALA A 59 5.67 5.93 -7.56
C ALA A 59 4.83 7.16 -7.17
N ILE A 60 3.85 7.54 -8.00
CA ILE A 60 2.92 8.65 -7.72
C ILE A 60 2.11 8.36 -6.45
N ILE A 61 1.53 7.16 -6.35
CA ILE A 61 0.75 6.76 -5.17
C ILE A 61 1.64 6.73 -3.91
N THR A 62 2.88 6.29 -4.03
CA THR A 62 3.82 6.20 -2.92
C THR A 62 4.17 7.58 -2.35
N ALA A 63 4.18 8.63 -3.16
CA ALA A 63 4.35 9.99 -2.66
C ALA A 63 3.24 10.39 -1.67
N MET A 64 2.02 9.88 -1.84
CA MET A 64 0.88 10.17 -0.96
C MET A 64 1.01 9.52 0.42
N TYR A 65 1.93 8.56 0.60
CA TYR A 65 2.19 7.96 1.91
C TYR A 65 2.95 8.92 2.82
N ILE A 66 3.78 9.81 2.27
CA ILE A 66 4.60 10.77 3.03
C ILE A 66 3.76 11.67 3.95
N PRO A 67 2.71 12.38 3.47
CA PRO A 67 1.89 13.19 4.36
C PRO A 67 1.17 12.34 5.42
N VAL A 68 0.74 11.13 5.08
CA VAL A 68 0.08 10.21 6.02
C VAL A 68 1.04 9.77 7.12
N ILE A 69 2.27 9.38 6.78
CA ILE A 69 3.29 8.99 7.79
C ILE A 69 3.58 10.15 8.75
N ARG A 70 3.63 11.38 8.24
CA ARG A 70 3.91 12.58 9.05
C ARG A 70 2.74 12.96 9.94
N ASP A 71 1.54 13.04 9.40
CA ASP A 71 0.35 13.54 10.11
C ASP A 71 -0.95 12.94 9.54
N PRO A 72 -1.32 11.71 9.96
CA PRO A 72 -2.51 11.03 9.42
C PRO A 72 -3.81 11.79 9.63
N PHE A 73 -3.94 12.52 10.75
CA PHE A 73 -5.16 13.26 11.09
C PHE A 73 -5.28 14.54 10.27
N ARG A 74 -4.18 15.27 10.00
CA ARG A 74 -4.22 16.43 9.09
C ARG A 74 -4.66 16.04 7.69
N TYR A 75 -4.20 14.88 7.23
CA TYR A 75 -4.44 14.38 5.88
C TYR A 75 -5.41 13.21 5.88
N ILE A 76 -6.48 13.30 6.68
CA ILE A 76 -7.36 12.15 6.97
C ILE A 76 -7.96 11.51 5.70
N PHE A 77 -8.33 12.32 4.72
CA PHE A 77 -8.82 11.82 3.44
C PHE A 77 -7.76 10.99 2.71
N ILE A 78 -6.51 11.47 2.68
CA ILE A 78 -5.38 10.74 2.07
C ILE A 78 -5.08 9.47 2.87
N THR A 79 -5.17 9.51 4.20
CA THR A 79 -5.01 8.35 5.07
C THR A 79 -6.00 7.24 4.70
N TYR A 80 -7.29 7.58 4.53
CA TYR A 80 -8.28 6.62 4.05
C TYR A 80 -7.96 6.09 2.65
N LEU A 81 -7.58 6.96 1.72
CA LEU A 81 -7.23 6.55 0.36
C LEU A 81 -6.01 5.61 0.31
N VAL A 82 -5.02 5.82 1.17
CA VAL A 82 -3.84 4.94 1.24
C VAL A 82 -4.24 3.52 1.67
N VAL A 83 -5.09 3.40 2.69
CA VAL A 83 -5.55 2.10 3.19
C VAL A 83 -6.51 1.45 2.21
N ALA A 84 -7.53 2.19 1.75
CA ALA A 84 -8.54 1.68 0.83
C ALA A 84 -7.96 1.36 -0.56
N GLY A 85 -7.04 2.19 -1.06
CA GLY A 85 -6.37 1.98 -2.34
C GLY A 85 -5.52 0.71 -2.33
N ARG A 86 -4.83 0.43 -1.22
CA ARG A 86 -4.09 -0.84 -1.05
C ARG A 86 -5.03 -2.04 -0.98
N PHE A 87 -6.15 -1.93 -0.26
CA PHE A 87 -7.17 -2.98 -0.25
C PHE A 87 -7.75 -3.24 -1.65
N ALA A 88 -8.03 -2.18 -2.41
CA ALA A 88 -8.55 -2.27 -3.77
C ALA A 88 -7.53 -2.93 -4.73
N ALA A 89 -6.25 -2.53 -4.66
CA ALA A 89 -5.18 -3.16 -5.43
C ALA A 89 -5.03 -4.64 -5.08
N GLY A 90 -4.98 -4.97 -3.78
CA GLY A 90 -4.90 -6.34 -3.30
C GLY A 90 -6.07 -7.20 -3.79
N SER A 91 -7.28 -6.66 -3.69
CA SER A 91 -8.50 -7.33 -4.18
C SER A 91 -8.45 -7.56 -5.69
N LEU A 92 -8.03 -6.57 -6.48
CA LEU A 92 -7.89 -6.70 -7.92
C LEU A 92 -6.89 -7.80 -8.29
N PHE A 93 -5.73 -7.86 -7.62
CA PHE A 93 -4.72 -8.87 -7.94
C PHE A 93 -5.16 -10.28 -7.57
N VAL A 94 -5.80 -10.47 -6.41
CA VAL A 94 -6.34 -11.79 -6.02
C VAL A 94 -7.51 -12.20 -6.93
N LEU A 95 -8.46 -11.31 -7.19
CA LEU A 95 -9.60 -11.63 -8.07
C LEU A 95 -9.15 -11.83 -9.52
N GLY A 96 -8.19 -11.05 -9.99
CA GLY A 96 -7.59 -11.21 -11.31
C GLY A 96 -6.89 -12.57 -11.45
N TYR A 97 -6.22 -13.03 -10.39
CA TYR A 97 -5.64 -14.38 -10.36
C TYR A 97 -6.70 -15.47 -10.42
N LEU A 98 -7.76 -15.34 -9.62
CA LEU A 98 -8.80 -16.36 -9.51
C LEU A 98 -9.73 -16.43 -10.73
N PHE A 99 -9.93 -15.32 -11.45
CA PHE A 99 -11.01 -15.19 -12.44
C PHE A 99 -10.59 -14.57 -13.79
N MET A 100 -9.38 -14.03 -13.94
CA MET A 100 -8.96 -13.25 -15.12
C MET A 100 -7.58 -13.66 -15.67
N ASP A 101 -7.11 -14.85 -15.34
CA ASP A 101 -5.82 -15.40 -15.81
C ASP A 101 -4.61 -14.52 -15.50
N TYR A 102 -4.62 -13.82 -14.36
CA TYR A 102 -3.42 -13.09 -13.93
C TYR A 102 -2.29 -14.08 -13.57
N PRO A 103 -1.02 -13.68 -13.79
CA PRO A 103 0.13 -14.50 -13.44
C PRO A 103 0.21 -14.84 -11.94
N ASP A 104 0.86 -15.96 -11.61
CA ASP A 104 1.03 -16.45 -10.24
C ASP A 104 1.65 -15.41 -9.29
N GLY A 105 2.51 -14.53 -9.80
CA GLY A 105 3.10 -13.44 -9.02
C GLY A 105 2.05 -12.52 -8.40
N MET A 106 0.89 -12.35 -9.05
CA MET A 106 -0.17 -11.46 -8.58
C MET A 106 -0.82 -11.95 -7.29
N LEU A 107 -0.84 -13.26 -7.05
CA LEU A 107 -1.37 -13.80 -5.79
C LEU A 107 -0.54 -13.34 -4.58
N LEU A 108 0.79 -13.30 -4.71
CA LEU A 108 1.68 -12.82 -3.66
C LEU A 108 1.49 -11.33 -3.39
N LEU A 109 1.47 -10.50 -4.44
CA LEU A 109 1.23 -9.05 -4.29
C LEU A 109 -0.14 -8.79 -3.68
N GLY A 110 -1.15 -9.45 -4.23
CA GLY A 110 -2.53 -9.34 -3.77
C GLY A 110 -2.70 -9.72 -2.31
N GLY A 111 -2.14 -10.85 -1.92
CA GLY A 111 -2.18 -11.33 -0.53
C GLY A 111 -1.46 -10.39 0.44
N LEU A 112 -0.28 -9.88 0.09
CA LEU A 112 0.47 -8.94 0.93
C LEU A 112 -0.28 -7.60 1.09
N ASP A 113 -0.87 -7.09 0.00
CA ASP A 113 -1.64 -5.85 0.05
C ASP A 113 -2.94 -6.00 0.84
N LEU A 114 -3.66 -7.11 0.70
CA LEU A 114 -4.85 -7.40 1.51
C LEU A 114 -4.49 -7.57 2.99
N LEU A 115 -3.42 -8.28 3.31
CA LEU A 115 -2.96 -8.46 4.69
C LEU A 115 -2.61 -7.11 5.32
N LEU A 116 -1.76 -6.33 4.65
CA LEU A 116 -1.30 -5.06 5.18
C LEU A 116 -2.44 -4.03 5.27
N SER A 117 -3.29 -3.92 4.25
CA SER A 117 -4.44 -3.01 4.28
C SER A 117 -5.45 -3.37 5.36
N THR A 118 -5.67 -4.66 5.64
CA THR A 118 -6.55 -5.11 6.73
C THR A 118 -5.99 -4.67 8.08
N ILE A 119 -4.69 -4.90 8.33
CA ILE A 119 -4.03 -4.48 9.58
C ILE A 119 -4.08 -2.94 9.69
N GLN A 120 -3.78 -2.22 8.61
CA GLN A 120 -3.86 -0.76 8.57
C GLN A 120 -5.28 -0.25 8.84
N ALA A 121 -6.32 -0.88 8.32
CA ALA A 121 -7.71 -0.49 8.56
C ALA A 121 -8.10 -0.67 10.03
N VAL A 122 -7.70 -1.78 10.67
CA VAL A 122 -7.93 -2.03 12.10
C VAL A 122 -7.23 -0.96 12.95
N VAL A 123 -5.96 -0.68 12.67
CA VAL A 123 -5.18 0.31 13.41
C VAL A 123 -5.66 1.74 13.15
N LEU A 124 -6.09 2.05 11.93
CA LEU A 124 -6.72 3.33 11.60
C LEU A 124 -8.02 3.53 12.39
N ARG A 125 -8.89 2.52 12.43
CA ARG A 125 -10.11 2.55 13.25
C ARG A 125 -9.79 2.81 14.72
N GLN A 126 -8.77 2.15 15.26
CA GLN A 126 -8.36 2.38 16.65
C GLN A 126 -7.80 3.80 16.85
N ALA A 127 -6.95 4.27 15.95
CA ALA A 127 -6.40 5.63 16.03
C ALA A 127 -7.52 6.69 15.99
N LEU A 128 -8.53 6.50 15.15
CA LEU A 128 -9.69 7.38 15.09
C LEU A 128 -10.54 7.36 16.37
N TYR A 129 -10.67 6.19 17.00
CA TYR A 129 -11.33 6.06 18.29
C TYR A 129 -10.55 6.76 19.42
N ASP A 130 -9.23 6.63 19.39
CA ASP A 130 -8.32 7.28 20.35
C ASP A 130 -8.32 8.82 20.21
N GLY A 131 -8.71 9.34 19.05
CA GLY A 131 -8.87 10.77 18.79
C GLY A 131 -7.60 11.47 18.27
N ASP A 132 -7.78 12.69 17.77
CA ASP A 132 -6.67 13.52 17.31
C ASP A 132 -5.94 14.11 18.54
N PRO A 133 -4.64 13.82 18.76
CA PRO A 133 -3.87 14.39 19.87
C PRO A 133 -3.80 15.91 19.84
N ARG A 134 -4.17 16.54 18.71
CA ARG A 134 -4.21 18.00 18.59
C ARG A 134 -5.51 18.63 19.09
N ALA A 135 -6.50 17.85 19.50
CA ALA A 135 -7.77 18.36 20.02
C ALA A 135 -7.78 18.54 21.55
N GLU A 136 -6.71 18.15 22.25
CA GLU A 136 -6.61 18.18 23.72
C GLU A 136 -6.05 19.49 24.31
N TRP A 137 -6.04 20.59 23.55
CA TRP A 137 -5.62 21.93 23.97
C TRP A 137 -6.59 22.99 23.47
#